data_AF-A0A849N9M0-F1
#
_entry.id   AF-A0A849N9M0-F1
#
_cell.length_a   1.000
_cell.length_b   1.000
_cell.length_c   1.000
_cell.angle_alpha   90.00
_cell.angle_beta   90.00
_cell.angle_gamma   90.00
#
_symmetry.space_group_name_H-M   'P 1'
#
loop_
_entity.id
_entity.type
_entity.pdbx_description
1 polymer ?
#
loop_
_entity_poly.entity_id
_entity_poly.type
_entity_poly.pdbx_seq_one_letter_code
_entity_poly.pdbx_strand_id
1 'polypeptide(L)'
;MKYLIFLFVISVIVLPAKFIIPLSILIMVLYFSLDRTVLNILKRKSTLFLFAIVAIIQPILIGEPTNSMMGVSYSGLGVINGLAMFCRAIVIINSISILNRRTDKESIRYFWGKLGIEQFDAVFTKSQEQLPEIKESFSKSIKNFNGKNLLKPGKSKPAEFFANLIVPFLHKSNSLSSKNNFNEE
;
A
#
# COMPACT_ATOMS: atom_id res chain seq x y z
N MET A 1 -2.04 -22.32 -6.83
CA MET A 1 -1.78 -21.33 -5.76
C MET A 1 -2.02 -19.88 -6.19
N LYS A 2 -1.29 -19.32 -7.18
CA LYS A 2 -1.45 -17.92 -7.62
C LYS A 2 -2.91 -17.57 -8.01
N TYR A 3 -3.56 -18.42 -8.82
CA TYR A 3 -4.97 -18.28 -9.21
C TYR A 3 -5.96 -18.37 -8.04
N LEU A 4 -5.63 -19.17 -7.02
CA LEU A 4 -6.48 -19.40 -5.85
C LEU A 4 -6.42 -18.19 -4.89
N ILE A 5 -5.25 -17.58 -4.73
CA ILE A 5 -5.07 -16.29 -4.04
C ILE A 5 -5.85 -15.19 -4.77
N PHE A 6 -5.79 -15.15 -6.10
CA PHE A 6 -6.53 -14.16 -6.89
C PHE A 6 -8.06 -14.32 -6.72
N LEU A 7 -8.55 -15.56 -6.74
CA LEU A 7 -9.96 -15.88 -6.52
C LEU A 7 -10.42 -15.45 -5.12
N PHE A 8 -9.60 -15.67 -4.09
CA PHE A 8 -9.88 -15.18 -2.73
C PHE A 8 -9.95 -13.66 -2.65
N VAL A 9 -9.03 -12.95 -3.31
CA VAL A 9 -9.05 -11.48 -3.37
C VAL A 9 -10.34 -10.98 -4.03
N ILE A 10 -10.72 -11.53 -5.17
CA ILE A 10 -11.97 -11.16 -5.86
C ILE A 10 -13.17 -11.44 -4.96
N SER A 11 -13.23 -12.63 -4.37
CA SER A 11 -14.35 -13.03 -3.50
C SER A 11 -14.53 -12.07 -2.33
N VAL A 12 -13.43 -11.62 -1.72
CA VAL A 12 -13.44 -10.71 -0.57
C VAL A 12 -13.86 -9.28 -0.98
N ILE A 13 -13.58 -8.87 -2.20
CA ILE A 13 -14.00 -7.56 -2.75
C ILE A 13 -15.51 -7.56 -3.05
N VAL A 14 -16.02 -8.60 -3.70
CA VAL A 14 -17.39 -8.63 -4.24
C VAL A 14 -18.44 -8.96 -3.17
N LEU A 15 -18.10 -9.80 -2.19
CA LEU A 15 -19.11 -10.31 -1.26
C LEU A 15 -19.62 -9.22 -0.29
N PRO A 16 -20.81 -9.40 0.31
CA PRO A 16 -21.35 -8.52 1.36
C PRO A 16 -20.62 -8.69 2.70
N ALA A 17 -20.62 -7.63 3.53
CA ALA A 17 -19.94 -7.60 4.84
C ALA A 17 -20.25 -8.81 5.75
N LYS A 18 -21.50 -9.27 5.76
CA LYS A 18 -21.96 -10.42 6.56
C LYS A 18 -21.21 -11.72 6.23
N PHE A 19 -20.84 -11.92 4.96
CA PHE A 19 -20.14 -13.12 4.51
C PHE A 19 -18.61 -12.95 4.51
N ILE A 20 -18.11 -11.71 4.42
CA ILE A 20 -16.66 -11.43 4.40
C ILE A 20 -15.98 -11.87 5.69
N ILE A 21 -16.58 -11.60 6.85
CA ILE A 21 -15.93 -11.84 8.14
C ILE A 21 -15.59 -13.33 8.31
N PRO A 22 -16.55 -14.28 8.20
CA PRO A 22 -16.22 -15.70 8.32
C PRO A 22 -15.31 -16.19 7.19
N LEU A 23 -15.51 -15.72 5.96
CA LEU A 23 -14.66 -16.09 4.83
C LEU A 23 -13.20 -15.64 5.04
N SER A 24 -13.01 -14.44 5.58
CA SER A 24 -11.69 -13.87 5.84
C SER A 24 -10.96 -14.64 6.93
N ILE A 25 -11.67 -15.13 7.96
CA ILE A 25 -11.09 -16.02 8.96
C ILE A 25 -10.61 -17.32 8.31
N LEU A 26 -11.44 -17.95 7.46
CA LEU A 26 -11.07 -19.16 6.73
C LEU A 26 -9.84 -18.95 5.84
N ILE A 27 -9.81 -17.86 5.07
CA ILE A 27 -8.66 -17.52 4.21
C ILE A 27 -7.41 -17.30 5.06
N MET A 28 -7.52 -16.65 6.20
CA MET A 28 -6.39 -16.41 7.09
C MET A 28 -5.83 -17.70 7.71
N VAL A 29 -6.69 -18.67 8.03
CA VAL A 29 -6.26 -20.02 8.44
C VAL A 29 -5.50 -20.70 7.31
N LEU A 30 -6.01 -20.66 6.08
CA LEU A 30 -5.33 -21.22 4.91
C LEU A 30 -3.97 -20.53 4.67
N TYR A 31 -3.91 -19.20 4.77
CA TYR A 31 -2.67 -18.44 4.59
C TYR A 31 -1.66 -18.73 5.69
N PHE A 32 -2.11 -18.94 6.93
CA PHE A 32 -1.24 -19.35 8.03
C PHE A 32 -0.56 -20.71 7.76
N SER A 33 -1.27 -21.65 7.15
CA SER A 33 -0.68 -22.92 6.70
C SER A 33 0.38 -22.76 5.61
N LEU A 34 0.29 -21.70 4.79
CA LEU A 34 1.22 -21.43 3.69
C LEU A 34 2.45 -20.60 4.10
N ASP A 35 2.26 -19.63 4.99
CA ASP A 35 3.32 -18.75 5.48
C ASP A 35 2.95 -18.23 6.87
N ARG A 36 3.65 -18.72 7.91
CA ARG A 36 3.38 -18.33 9.31
C ARG A 36 3.62 -16.85 9.57
N THR A 37 4.44 -16.19 8.76
CA THR A 37 4.78 -14.78 8.96
C THR A 37 3.63 -13.83 8.59
N VAL A 38 2.56 -14.34 7.97
CA VAL A 38 1.30 -13.62 7.68
C VAL A 38 0.70 -13.01 8.95
N LEU A 39 0.79 -13.68 10.09
CA LEU A 39 0.27 -13.16 11.36
C LEU A 39 1.09 -11.98 11.92
N ASN A 40 2.33 -11.80 11.46
CA ASN A 40 3.15 -10.67 11.93
C ASN A 40 2.55 -9.33 11.49
N ILE A 41 1.76 -9.30 10.42
CA ILE A 41 1.06 -8.08 9.98
C ILE A 41 0.04 -7.63 11.01
N LEU A 42 -0.67 -8.56 11.67
CA LEU A 42 -1.64 -8.22 12.73
C LEU A 42 -0.99 -7.64 13.98
N LYS A 43 0.27 -7.96 14.24
CA LYS A 43 1.04 -7.44 15.39
C LYS A 43 1.63 -6.04 15.15
N ARG A 44 1.60 -5.52 13.91
CA ARG A 44 2.18 -4.20 13.60
C ARG A 44 1.31 -3.09 14.18
N LYS A 45 1.96 -2.10 14.81
CA LYS A 45 1.29 -0.90 15.35
C LYS A 45 0.44 -0.19 14.30
N SER A 46 0.90 -0.11 13.05
CA SER A 46 0.15 0.49 11.94
C SER A 46 -1.17 -0.24 11.66
N THR A 47 -1.18 -1.57 11.74
CA THR A 47 -2.38 -2.40 11.53
C THR A 47 -3.37 -2.23 12.66
N LEU A 48 -2.88 -2.20 13.91
CA LEU A 48 -3.71 -1.95 15.09
C LEU A 48 -4.32 -0.54 15.05
N PHE A 49 -3.55 0.45 14.60
CA PHE A 49 -4.05 1.79 14.39
C PHE A 49 -5.16 1.84 13.32
N LEU A 50 -4.96 1.17 12.19
CA LEU A 50 -5.97 1.07 11.13
C LEU A 50 -7.23 0.33 11.63
N PHE A 51 -7.07 -0.74 12.41
CA PHE A 51 -8.17 -1.43 13.07
C PHE A 51 -8.95 -0.48 13.97
N ALA A 52 -8.27 0.29 14.83
CA ALA A 52 -8.93 1.23 15.73
C ALA A 52 -9.73 2.28 14.96
N ILE A 53 -9.19 2.82 13.87
CA ILE A 53 -9.93 3.78 13.03
C ILE A 53 -11.20 3.14 12.46
N VAL A 54 -11.07 1.99 11.82
CA VAL A 54 -12.15 1.43 11.00
C VAL A 54 -13.19 0.71 11.86
N ALA A 55 -12.78 0.01 12.92
CA ALA A 55 -13.68 -0.79 13.75
C ALA A 55 -14.21 -0.06 14.99
N ILE A 56 -13.55 1.03 15.44
CA ILE A 56 -13.92 1.74 16.67
C ILE A 56 -14.31 3.19 16.39
N ILE A 57 -13.46 3.97 15.70
CA ILE A 57 -13.73 5.39 15.47
C ILE A 57 -14.85 5.59 14.45
N GLN A 58 -14.81 4.87 13.33
CA GLN A 58 -15.79 5.01 12.26
C GLN A 58 -17.24 4.75 12.72
N PRO A 59 -17.54 3.69 13.51
CA PRO A 59 -18.90 3.43 13.99
C PRO A 59 -19.43 4.42 15.03
N ILE A 60 -18.54 5.21 15.67
CA ILE A 60 -18.92 6.29 16.58
C ILE A 60 -19.32 7.55 15.78
N LEU A 61 -18.64 7.81 14.67
CA LEU A 61 -18.86 9.01 13.86
C LEU A 61 -19.93 8.84 12.78
N ILE A 62 -20.18 7.61 12.32
CA ILE A 62 -21.00 7.33 11.13
C ILE A 62 -22.13 6.36 11.47
N GLY A 63 -23.33 6.72 11.04
CA GLY A 63 -24.54 5.91 11.13
C GLY A 63 -25.43 6.32 12.30
N GLU A 64 -26.68 5.85 12.27
CA GLU A 64 -27.60 6.06 13.39
C GLU A 64 -27.09 5.29 14.62
N PRO A 65 -27.02 5.96 15.79
CA PRO A 65 -26.61 5.31 17.02
C PRO A 65 -27.70 4.33 17.46
N THR A 66 -27.42 3.04 17.30
CA THR A 66 -28.36 1.97 17.68
C THR A 66 -28.10 1.47 19.10
N ASN A 67 -26.86 1.61 19.59
CA ASN A 67 -26.40 1.10 20.88
C ASN A 67 -25.58 2.15 21.62
N SER A 68 -25.45 1.98 22.93
CA SER A 68 -24.52 2.78 23.76
C SER A 68 -23.69 1.86 24.65
N MET A 69 -22.42 2.21 24.85
CA MET A 69 -21.52 1.52 25.78
C MET A 69 -20.64 2.55 26.47
N MET A 70 -20.59 2.52 27.81
CA MET A 70 -19.83 3.48 28.62
C MET A 70 -20.11 4.96 28.27
N GLY A 71 -21.37 5.29 27.98
CA GLY A 71 -21.78 6.66 27.63
C GLY A 71 -21.46 7.10 26.20
N VAL A 72 -20.82 6.24 25.38
CA VAL A 72 -20.56 6.50 23.96
C VAL A 72 -21.58 5.75 23.11
N SER A 73 -22.33 6.49 22.30
CA SER A 73 -23.26 5.92 21.32
C SER A 73 -22.52 5.47 20.06
N TYR A 74 -22.90 4.32 19.50
CA TYR A 74 -22.30 3.78 18.29
C TYR A 74 -23.31 3.03 17.41
N SER A 75 -23.01 2.93 16.12
CA SER A 75 -23.82 2.18 15.16
C SER A 75 -23.37 0.72 15.08
N GLY A 76 -24.26 -0.22 15.41
CA GLY A 76 -23.96 -1.66 15.29
C GLY A 76 -23.67 -2.09 13.86
N LEU A 77 -24.40 -1.54 12.88
CA LEU A 77 -24.12 -1.72 11.45
C LEU A 77 -22.76 -1.12 11.06
N GLY A 78 -22.43 0.04 11.63
CA GLY A 78 -21.12 0.67 11.46
C GLY A 78 -19.98 -0.26 11.91
N VAL A 79 -20.11 -0.88 13.08
CA VAL A 79 -19.11 -1.82 13.61
C VAL A 79 -18.93 -3.03 12.69
N ILE A 80 -20.03 -3.65 12.24
CA ILE A 80 -19.97 -4.82 11.35
C ILE A 80 -19.30 -4.45 10.01
N ASN A 81 -19.68 -3.31 9.43
CA ASN A 81 -19.11 -2.85 8.17
C ASN A 81 -17.63 -2.49 8.32
N GLY A 82 -17.26 -1.81 9.40
CA GLY A 82 -15.87 -1.48 9.72
C GLY A 82 -15.02 -2.74 9.89
N LEU A 83 -15.50 -3.69 10.68
CA LEU A 83 -14.82 -4.98 10.85
C LEU A 83 -14.69 -5.74 9.52
N ALA A 84 -15.73 -5.76 8.69
CA ALA A 84 -15.66 -6.37 7.37
C ALA A 84 -14.63 -5.67 6.47
N MET A 85 -14.58 -4.33 6.43
CA MET A 85 -13.55 -3.59 5.69
C MET A 85 -12.15 -3.92 6.18
N PHE A 86 -11.94 -3.99 7.49
CA PHE A 86 -10.67 -4.38 8.06
C PHE A 86 -10.27 -5.80 7.63
N CYS A 87 -11.18 -6.77 7.72
CA CYS A 87 -10.97 -8.14 7.23
C CYS A 87 -10.59 -8.16 5.75
N ARG A 88 -11.29 -7.39 4.90
CA ARG A 88 -10.95 -7.27 3.47
C ARG A 88 -9.52 -6.78 3.27
N ALA A 89 -9.16 -5.69 3.94
CA ALA A 89 -7.83 -5.09 3.82
C ALA A 89 -6.74 -6.08 4.23
N ILE A 90 -6.93 -6.79 5.34
CA ILE A 90 -5.96 -7.79 5.83
C ILE A 90 -5.77 -8.92 4.83
N VAL A 91 -6.84 -9.49 4.27
CA VAL A 91 -6.74 -10.55 3.27
C VAL A 91 -6.00 -10.05 2.02
N ILE A 92 -6.32 -8.85 1.54
CA ILE A 92 -5.69 -8.27 0.35
C ILE A 92 -4.19 -8.03 0.59
N ILE A 93 -3.82 -7.39 1.70
CA ILE A 93 -2.41 -7.11 2.04
C ILE A 93 -1.61 -8.42 2.15
N ASN A 94 -2.17 -9.42 2.81
CA ASN A 94 -1.52 -10.73 2.94
C ASN A 94 -1.39 -11.44 1.58
N SER A 95 -2.42 -11.37 0.75
CA SER A 95 -2.41 -11.92 -0.61
C SER A 95 -1.28 -11.32 -1.44
N ILE A 96 -1.13 -9.98 -1.42
CA ILE A 96 -0.06 -9.27 -2.11
C ILE A 96 1.31 -9.64 -1.53
N SER A 97 1.43 -9.72 -0.20
CA SER A 97 2.70 -10.08 0.45
C SER A 97 3.15 -11.50 0.09
N ILE A 98 2.23 -12.47 0.07
CA ILE A 98 2.51 -13.85 -0.33
C ILE A 98 2.86 -13.90 -1.83
N LEU A 99 2.10 -13.19 -2.67
CA LEU A 99 2.35 -13.14 -4.11
C LEU A 99 3.73 -12.55 -4.39
N ASN A 100 4.10 -11.43 -3.78
CA ASN A 100 5.40 -10.78 -3.97
C ASN A 100 6.57 -11.66 -3.54
N ARG A 101 6.43 -12.47 -2.48
CA ARG A 101 7.49 -13.38 -2.02
C ARG A 101 7.65 -14.63 -2.88
N ARG A 102 6.55 -15.10 -3.48
CA ARG A 102 6.51 -16.34 -4.25
C ARG A 102 6.50 -16.13 -5.76
N THR A 103 6.55 -14.88 -6.21
CA THR A 103 6.61 -14.56 -7.64
C THR A 103 8.03 -14.17 -8.00
N ASP A 104 8.60 -14.99 -8.86
CA ASP A 104 9.86 -14.79 -9.54
C ASP A 104 9.80 -13.58 -10.50
N LYS A 105 10.96 -12.95 -10.73
CA LYS A 105 11.09 -11.79 -11.62
C LYS A 105 10.67 -12.11 -13.06
N GLU A 106 10.90 -13.34 -13.51
CA GLU A 106 10.51 -13.82 -14.85
C GLU A 106 8.99 -13.85 -15.04
N SER A 107 8.23 -14.34 -14.04
CA SER A 107 6.77 -14.31 -14.04
C SER A 107 6.22 -12.88 -14.13
N ILE A 108 6.87 -11.92 -13.45
CA ILE A 108 6.49 -10.50 -13.51
C ILE A 108 6.75 -9.95 -14.93
N ARG A 109 7.94 -10.23 -15.49
CA ARG A 109 8.29 -9.86 -16.86
C ARG A 109 7.30 -10.42 -17.88
N TYR A 110 6.97 -11.70 -17.78
CA TYR A 110 6.00 -12.36 -18.66
C TYR A 110 4.61 -11.71 -18.57
N PHE A 111 4.15 -11.40 -17.35
CA PHE A 111 2.87 -10.73 -17.14
C PHE A 111 2.81 -9.34 -17.80
N TRP A 112 3.85 -8.53 -17.63
CA TRP A 112 3.92 -7.20 -18.23
C TRP A 112 4.15 -7.24 -19.74
N GLY A 113 4.92 -8.21 -20.25
CA GLY A 113 5.05 -8.46 -21.68
C GLY A 113 3.70 -8.77 -22.34
N LYS A 114 2.85 -9.56 -21.66
CA LYS A 114 1.48 -9.85 -22.14
C LYS A 114 0.57 -8.60 -22.15
N LEU A 115 0.88 -7.59 -21.33
CA LEU A 115 0.18 -6.30 -21.32
C LEU A 115 0.75 -5.29 -22.33
N GLY A 116 1.72 -5.69 -23.16
CA GLY A 116 2.33 -4.84 -24.19
C GLY A 116 3.54 -4.04 -23.72
N ILE A 117 4.08 -4.31 -22.52
CA ILE A 117 5.31 -3.67 -22.06
C ILE A 117 6.51 -4.53 -22.45
N GLU A 118 6.96 -4.39 -23.69
CA GLU A 118 8.07 -5.18 -24.25
C GLU A 118 9.44 -4.80 -23.62
N GLN A 119 9.62 -3.55 -23.21
CA GLN A 119 10.88 -3.04 -22.63
C GLN A 119 10.93 -3.13 -21.10
N PHE A 120 10.12 -4.00 -20.48
CA PHE A 120 10.02 -4.11 -19.03
C PHE A 120 11.39 -4.26 -18.36
N ASP A 121 12.27 -5.11 -18.89
CA ASP A 121 13.59 -5.34 -18.29
C ASP A 121 14.51 -4.11 -18.36
N ALA A 122 14.49 -3.38 -19.47
CA ALA A 122 15.31 -2.18 -19.63
C ALA A 122 14.85 -1.07 -18.67
N VAL A 123 13.54 -0.85 -18.58
CA VAL A 123 12.94 0.13 -17.66
C VAL A 123 13.16 -0.27 -16.21
N PHE A 124 12.94 -1.54 -15.87
CA PHE A 124 13.11 -2.05 -14.52
C PHE A 124 14.56 -1.96 -14.06
N THR A 125 15.53 -2.31 -14.92
CA THR A 125 16.96 -2.24 -14.60
C THR A 125 17.41 -0.79 -14.40
N LYS A 126 17.08 0.12 -15.32
CA LYS A 126 17.37 1.55 -15.14
C LYS A 126 16.72 2.13 -13.87
N SER A 127 15.49 1.70 -13.56
CA SER A 127 14.81 2.13 -12.33
C SER A 127 15.52 1.62 -11.08
N GLN A 128 16.03 0.39 -11.09
CA GLN A 128 16.81 -0.16 -9.98
C GLN A 128 18.15 0.56 -9.78
N GLU A 129 18.82 0.98 -10.86
CA GLU A 129 20.06 1.76 -10.81
C GLU A 129 19.84 3.16 -10.24
N GLN A 130 18.70 3.79 -10.56
CA GLN A 130 18.35 5.13 -10.07
C GLN A 130 17.78 5.13 -8.65
N LEU A 131 17.23 4.01 -8.17
CA LEU A 131 16.55 3.92 -6.87
C LEU A 131 17.44 4.33 -5.67
N PRO A 132 18.72 3.90 -5.56
CA PRO A 132 19.60 4.28 -4.46
C PRO A 132 19.86 5.79 -4.42
N GLU A 133 20.09 6.41 -5.58
CA GLU A 133 20.32 7.85 -5.70
C GLU A 133 19.05 8.64 -5.36
N ILE A 134 17.88 8.17 -5.81
CA ILE A 134 16.58 8.74 -5.44
C ILE A 134 16.42 8.71 -3.92
N LYS A 135 16.70 7.58 -3.29
CA LYS A 135 16.61 7.41 -1.84
C LYS A 135 17.57 8.33 -1.09
N GLU A 136 18.78 8.53 -1.59
CA GLU A 136 19.76 9.43 -0.99
C GLU A 136 19.35 10.90 -1.11
N SER A 137 18.92 11.32 -2.30
CA SER A 137 18.40 12.67 -2.55
C SER A 137 17.18 12.96 -1.67
N PHE A 138 16.25 12.01 -1.58
CA PHE A 138 15.09 12.08 -0.71
C PHE A 138 15.47 12.23 0.77
N SER A 139 16.46 11.44 1.23
CA SER A 139 16.94 11.53 2.61
C SER A 139 17.63 12.87 2.90
N LYS A 140 18.37 13.43 1.94
CA LYS A 140 19.00 14.76 2.06
C LYS A 140 17.93 15.86 2.11
N SER A 141 16.95 15.81 1.23
CA SER A 141 15.83 16.78 1.21
C SER A 141 15.02 16.73 2.50
N ILE A 142 14.74 15.55 3.07
CA ILE A 142 14.09 15.43 4.38
C ILE A 142 14.94 16.02 5.51
N LYS A 143 16.26 15.79 5.52
CA LYS A 143 17.16 16.35 6.53
C LYS A 143 17.25 17.87 6.45
N ASN A 144 17.29 18.41 5.23
CA ASN A 144 17.37 19.86 4.99
C ASN A 144 16.04 20.56 5.29
N PHE A 145 14.91 19.87 5.10
CA PHE A 145 13.60 20.37 5.50
C PHE A 145 13.40 20.15 7.01
N ASN A 146 13.84 21.14 7.82
CA ASN A 146 13.64 21.14 9.27
C ASN A 146 12.20 20.74 9.63
N GLY A 147 12.01 19.53 10.18
CA GLY A 147 10.69 18.94 10.47
C GLY A 147 9.78 19.78 11.37
N LYS A 148 10.34 20.80 12.04
CA LYS A 148 9.60 21.80 12.82
C LYS A 148 8.76 22.77 11.98
N ASN A 149 9.04 22.94 10.69
CA ASN A 149 8.28 23.84 9.80
C ASN A 149 7.21 23.13 8.95
N LEU A 150 7.30 21.80 8.81
CA LEU A 150 6.31 20.98 8.11
C LEU A 150 4.99 20.83 8.90
N LEU A 151 5.08 20.82 10.23
CA LEU A 151 3.94 20.64 11.13
C LEU A 151 3.36 21.95 11.68
N LYS A 152 3.90 23.11 11.28
CA LYS A 152 3.40 24.42 11.71
C LYS A 152 2.34 24.93 10.73
N PRO A 153 1.07 25.06 11.16
CA PRO A 153 0.03 25.69 10.33
C PRO A 153 0.50 27.09 9.91
N GLY A 154 0.46 27.39 8.60
CA GLY A 154 0.81 28.70 8.04
C GLY A 154 2.29 28.92 7.66
N LYS A 155 3.21 28.00 8.01
CA LYS A 155 4.62 28.03 7.52
C LYS A 155 5.03 26.79 6.73
N SER A 156 4.16 25.78 6.66
CA SER A 156 4.33 24.62 5.80
C SER A 156 4.23 25.05 4.34
N LYS A 157 5.33 24.92 3.59
CA LYS A 157 5.34 25.07 2.12
C LYS A 157 5.47 23.69 1.45
N PRO A 158 4.38 22.91 1.41
CA PRO A 158 4.43 21.55 0.85
C PRO A 158 4.82 21.57 -0.63
N ALA A 159 4.37 22.57 -1.40
CA ALA A 159 4.73 22.71 -2.80
C ALA A 159 6.25 22.88 -3.02
N GLU A 160 6.92 23.69 -2.18
CA GLU A 160 8.36 23.92 -2.25
C GLU A 160 9.16 22.66 -1.86
N PHE A 161 8.64 21.89 -0.88
CA PHE A 161 9.19 20.57 -0.55
C PHE A 161 9.12 19.61 -1.74
N PHE A 162 7.94 19.46 -2.36
CA PHE A 162 7.77 18.56 -3.51
C PHE A 162 8.57 19.05 -4.73
N ALA A 163 8.65 20.35 -4.97
CA ALA A 163 9.47 20.92 -6.04
C ALA A 163 10.96 20.58 -5.85
N ASN A 164 11.53 20.82 -4.66
CA ASN A 164 12.91 20.45 -4.34
C ASN A 164 13.19 18.95 -4.42
N LEU A 165 12.14 18.14 -4.31
CA LEU A 165 12.20 16.69 -4.42
C LEU A 165 12.18 16.24 -5.89
N ILE A 166 11.37 16.88 -6.73
CA ILE A 166 11.14 16.48 -8.14
C ILE A 166 12.18 17.09 -9.09
N VAL A 167 12.60 18.34 -8.86
CA VAL A 167 13.52 19.10 -9.74
C VAL A 167 14.84 18.35 -10.06
N PRO A 168 15.52 17.70 -9.09
CA PRO A 168 16.73 16.93 -9.37
C PRO A 168 16.50 15.78 -10.37
N PHE A 169 15.29 15.22 -10.42
CA PHE A 169 14.95 14.12 -11.32
C PHE A 169 14.61 14.61 -12.73
N LEU A 170 13.95 15.76 -12.86
CA LEU A 170 13.66 16.37 -14.16
C LEU A 170 14.93 16.81 -14.87
N HIS A 171 15.86 17.46 -14.16
CA HIS A 171 17.14 17.86 -14.76
C HIS A 171 18.03 16.68 -15.12
N LYS A 172 17.99 15.59 -14.34
CA LYS A 172 18.78 14.39 -14.62
C LYS A 172 18.20 13.56 -15.78
N SER A 173 16.87 13.52 -15.93
CA SER A 173 16.23 12.94 -17.11
C SER A 173 16.68 13.63 -18.40
N ASN A 174 16.75 14.97 -18.38
CA ASN A 174 17.17 15.75 -19.54
C ASN A 174 18.67 15.56 -19.86
N SER A 175 19.53 15.41 -18.86
CA SER A 175 20.97 15.16 -19.08
C SER A 175 21.27 13.73 -19.54
N LEU A 176 20.46 12.73 -19.14
CA LEU A 176 20.55 11.36 -19.65
C LEU A 176 20.01 11.25 -21.09
N SER A 177 18.94 11.99 -21.41
CA SER A 177 18.39 12.02 -22.77
C SER A 177 19.33 12.74 -23.75
N SER A 178 20.00 13.83 -23.32
CA SER A 178 20.97 14.50 -24.19
C SER A 178 22.23 13.67 -24.40
N LYS A 179 22.70 12.94 -23.38
CA LYS A 179 23.91 12.10 -23.46
C LYS A 179 23.71 10.85 -24.33
N ASN A 180 22.49 10.33 -24.42
CA ASN A 180 22.16 9.24 -25.35
C ASN A 180 22.15 9.71 -26.81
N ASN A 181 21.69 10.94 -27.09
CA ASN A 181 21.72 11.50 -28.46
C ASN A 181 23.15 11.79 -28.95
N PHE A 182 24.10 12.04 -28.05
CA PHE A 182 25.52 12.23 -28.40
C PHE A 182 26.30 10.93 -28.65
N ASN A 183 25.72 9.77 -28.31
CA ASN A 183 26.35 8.46 -28.54
C ASN A 183 25.78 7.74 -29.78
N GLU A 184 24.86 8.36 -30.50
CA GLU A 184 24.27 7.86 -31.77
C GLU A 184 24.76 8.64 -33.01
N GLU A 185 25.75 9.52 -32.87
CA GLU A 185 26.51 10.17 -33.97
C GLU A 185 27.93 9.60 -34.06
#